data_AF-A0A285MAL8-F1
#
_entry.id   AF-A0A285MAL8-F1
#
_cell.length_a   1.000
_cell.length_b   1.000
_cell.length_c   1.000
_cell.angle_alpha   90.00
_cell.angle_beta   90.00
_cell.angle_gamma   90.00
#
_symmetry.space_group_name_H-M   'P 1'
#
loop_
_entity.id
_entity.type
_entity.pdbx_description
1 polymer ?
#
loop_
_entity_poly.entity_id
_entity_poly.type
_entity_poly.pdbx_seq_one_letter_code
_entity_poly.pdbx_strand_id
1 'polypeptide(L)'
;MDFDTLSRLFLAAMFSPPGIANFIISTILKKRWQASVAALLAASAVMFVNKAAFVEKSASFYTISVVCVVVAMMITSHLGFTIGAKVIRKEK
;
A
#
# COMPACT_ATOMS: atom_id res chain seq x y z
N MET A 1 16.96 11.02 -7.42
CA MET A 1 16.61 9.61 -7.17
C MET A 1 16.18 9.06 -8.50
N ASP A 2 16.88 8.06 -8.99
CA ASP A 2 16.60 7.52 -10.33
C ASP A 2 15.24 6.85 -10.35
N PHE A 3 14.58 6.92 -11.51
CA PHE A 3 13.25 6.34 -11.72
C PHE A 3 13.23 4.83 -11.37
N ASP A 4 14.32 4.12 -11.60
CA ASP A 4 14.50 2.71 -11.24
C ASP A 4 14.39 2.47 -9.71
N THR A 5 14.97 3.35 -8.90
CA THR A 5 14.89 3.22 -7.43
C THR A 5 13.48 3.47 -6.92
N LEU A 6 12.75 4.40 -7.55
CA LEU A 6 11.35 4.71 -7.22
C LEU A 6 10.44 3.53 -7.58
N SER A 7 10.60 2.96 -8.78
CA SER A 7 9.78 1.84 -9.24
C SER A 7 10.02 0.57 -8.41
N ARG A 8 11.27 0.28 -8.04
CA ARG A 8 11.59 -0.84 -7.14
C ARG A 8 10.98 -0.67 -5.75
N LEU A 9 11.07 0.53 -5.17
CA LEU A 9 10.44 0.82 -3.88
C LEU A 9 8.92 0.65 -3.96
N PHE A 10 8.32 1.14 -5.04
CA PHE A 10 6.89 1.05 -5.28
C PHE A 10 6.42 -0.41 -5.38
N LEU A 11 7.08 -1.23 -6.18
CA LEU A 11 6.78 -2.65 -6.33
C LEU A 11 7.04 -3.42 -5.02
N ALA A 12 8.16 -3.14 -4.35
CA ALA A 12 8.48 -3.74 -3.06
C ALA A 12 7.40 -3.43 -2.01
N ALA A 13 6.88 -2.20 -2.00
CA ALA A 13 5.78 -1.84 -1.11
C ALA A 13 4.50 -2.62 -1.47
N MET A 14 4.09 -2.65 -2.73
CA MET A 14 2.87 -3.35 -3.16
C MET A 14 2.87 -4.84 -2.82
N PHE A 15 3.99 -5.53 -3.04
CA PHE A 15 4.14 -6.97 -2.83
C PHE A 15 4.77 -7.32 -1.47
N SER A 16 4.96 -6.35 -0.59
CA SER A 16 5.38 -6.61 0.79
C SER A 16 4.30 -7.39 1.56
N PRO A 17 4.64 -8.07 2.66
CA PRO A 17 3.64 -8.77 3.49
C PRO A 17 2.48 -7.85 3.94
N PRO A 18 2.71 -6.58 4.36
CA PRO A 18 1.62 -5.65 4.63
C PRO A 18 0.80 -5.27 3.39
N GLY A 19 1.43 -5.15 2.21
CA GLY A 19 0.74 -4.89 0.94
C GLY A 19 -0.20 -6.02 0.54
N ILE A 20 0.26 -7.27 0.62
CA ILE A 20 -0.56 -8.45 0.34
C ILE A 20 -1.71 -8.57 1.35
N ALA A 21 -1.43 -8.39 2.65
CA ALA A 21 -2.48 -8.40 3.68
C ALA A 21 -3.54 -7.32 3.42
N ASN A 22 -3.10 -6.12 3.07
CA ASN A 22 -3.97 -5.00 2.72
C ASN A 22 -4.84 -5.30 1.49
N PHE A 23 -4.29 -5.93 0.46
CA PHE A 23 -5.04 -6.40 -0.70
C PHE A 23 -6.17 -7.35 -0.27
N ILE A 24 -5.84 -8.41 0.47
CA ILE A 24 -6.79 -9.43 0.91
C ILE A 24 -7.88 -8.82 1.78
N ILE A 25 -7.51 -8.03 2.79
CA ILE A 25 -8.50 -7.36 3.65
C ILE A 25 -9.40 -6.45 2.81
N SER A 26 -8.84 -5.71 1.86
CA SER A 26 -9.64 -4.80 1.03
C SER A 26 -10.64 -5.54 0.14
N THR A 27 -10.39 -6.79 -0.24
CA THR A 27 -11.38 -7.60 -0.99
C THR A 27 -12.65 -7.88 -0.17
N ILE A 28 -12.55 -8.05 1.16
CA ILE A 28 -13.71 -8.36 2.02
C ILE A 28 -14.45 -7.11 2.53
N LEU A 29 -13.82 -5.92 2.46
CA LEU A 29 -14.43 -4.67 2.94
C LEU A 29 -15.68 -4.27 2.14
N LYS A 30 -16.72 -3.84 2.84
CA LYS A 30 -18.01 -3.47 2.24
C LYS A 30 -18.06 -2.03 1.74
N LYS A 31 -17.32 -1.10 2.37
CA LYS A 31 -17.36 0.33 2.05
C LYS A 31 -16.02 0.81 1.47
N ARG A 32 -16.07 1.64 0.42
CA ARG A 32 -14.88 2.18 -0.26
C ARG A 32 -13.94 2.97 0.65
N TRP A 33 -14.48 3.77 1.57
CA TRP A 33 -13.65 4.56 2.48
C TRP A 33 -12.83 3.69 3.43
N GLN A 34 -13.30 2.48 3.76
CA GLN A 34 -12.55 1.53 4.59
C GLN A 34 -11.29 1.04 3.87
N ALA A 35 -11.32 0.94 2.54
CA ALA A 35 -10.14 0.58 1.75
C ALA A 35 -9.07 1.68 1.82
N SER A 36 -9.47 2.96 1.83
CA SER A 36 -8.53 4.07 2.01
C SER A 36 -7.91 4.09 3.41
N VAL A 37 -8.68 3.74 4.45
CA VAL A 37 -8.15 3.59 5.82
C VAL A 37 -7.20 2.38 5.91
N ALA A 38 -7.55 1.26 5.29
CA ALA A 38 -6.68 0.08 5.22
C ALA A 38 -5.36 0.39 4.51
N ALA A 39 -5.39 1.18 3.43
CA ALA A 39 -4.19 1.64 2.73
C ALA A 39 -3.25 2.45 3.64
N LEU A 40 -3.79 3.38 4.43
CA LEU A 40 -3.01 4.19 5.37
C LEU A 40 -2.38 3.34 6.48
N LEU A 41 -3.15 2.40 7.04
CA LEU A 41 -2.65 1.46 8.05
C LEU A 41 -1.54 0.56 7.48
N ALA A 42 -1.72 0.05 6.27
CA ALA A 42 -0.73 -0.79 5.60
C ALA A 42 0.55 -0.01 5.24
N ALA A 43 0.42 1.22 4.76
CA ALA A 43 1.57 2.09 4.49
C ALA A 43 2.37 2.36 5.77
N SER A 44 1.67 2.66 6.87
CA SER A 44 2.28 2.86 8.19
C SER A 44 2.99 1.60 8.68
N ALA A 45 2.37 0.43 8.49
CA ALA A 45 2.97 -0.86 8.83
C ALA A 45 4.24 -1.15 8.01
N VAL A 46 4.24 -0.89 6.70
CA VAL A 46 5.46 -1.02 5.87
C VAL A 46 6.57 -0.12 6.36
N MET A 47 6.26 1.14 6.66
CA MET A 47 7.26 2.09 7.14
C MET A 47 7.81 1.70 8.51
N PHE A 48 6.97 1.17 9.40
CA PHE A 48 7.39 0.70 10.71
C PHE A 48 8.29 -0.54 10.62
N VAL A 49 7.91 -1.53 9.82
CA VAL A 49 8.71 -2.76 9.61
C VAL A 49 10.07 -2.44 8.98
N ASN A 50 10.11 -1.44 8.09
CA ASN A 50 11.32 -1.06 7.38
C ASN A 50 12.00 0.19 7.99
N LYS A 51 11.74 0.50 9.27
CA LYS A 51 12.20 1.74 9.92
C LYS A 51 13.67 2.06 9.66
N ALA A 52 14.56 1.06 9.69
CA ALA A 52 15.98 1.23 9.39
C ALA A 52 16.24 1.85 8.00
N ALA A 53 15.53 1.37 6.97
CA ALA A 53 15.66 1.86 5.60
C ALA A 53 15.07 3.27 5.37
N PHE A 54 14.22 3.74 6.28
CA PHE A 54 13.60 5.07 6.21
C PHE A 54 14.30 6.12 7.08
N VAL A 55 14.87 5.73 8.23
CA VAL A 55 15.52 6.65 9.18
C VAL A 55 16.86 7.18 8.68
N GLU A 56 17.59 6.42 7.86
CA GLU A 56 18.91 6.82 7.34
C GLU A 56 18.85 7.79 6.15
N LYS A 57 17.66 8.13 5.65
CA LYS A 57 17.51 8.97 4.44
C LYS A 57 17.41 10.45 4.80
N SER A 58 17.98 11.31 3.93
CA SER A 58 17.78 12.77 4.05
C SER A 58 16.29 13.13 3.98
N ALA A 59 15.90 14.23 4.64
CA ALA A 59 14.49 14.60 4.82
C ALA A 59 13.67 14.65 3.51
N SER A 60 14.25 15.14 2.40
CA SER A 60 13.59 15.12 1.09
C SER A 60 13.35 13.71 0.54
N PHE A 61 14.32 12.80 0.71
CA PHE A 61 14.17 11.42 0.23
C PHE A 61 13.22 10.59 1.10
N TYR A 62 13.15 10.90 2.39
CA TYR A 62 12.16 10.32 3.29
C TYR A 62 10.75 10.62 2.78
N THR A 63 10.40 11.90 2.62
CA THR A 63 9.05 12.32 2.20
C THR A 63 8.63 11.70 0.87
N ILE A 64 9.51 11.69 -0.14
CA ILE A 64 9.23 11.07 -1.44
C ILE A 64 8.96 9.57 -1.28
N SER A 65 9.76 8.87 -0.46
CA SER A 65 9.59 7.44 -0.19
C SER A 65 8.27 7.15 0.53
N VAL A 66 7.88 7.99 1.50
CA VAL A 66 6.59 7.88 2.21
C VAL A 66 5.43 8.03 1.24
N VAL A 67 5.43 9.08 0.43
CA VAL A 67 4.36 9.33 -0.56
C VAL A 67 4.26 8.15 -1.52
N CYS A 68 5.41 7.63 -2.00
CA CYS A 68 5.47 6.48 -2.87
C CYS A 68 4.81 5.23 -2.25
N VAL A 69 5.11 4.93 -0.98
CA VAL A 69 4.51 3.80 -0.25
C VAL A 69 3.01 3.99 -0.05
N VAL A 70 2.56 5.20 0.30
CA VAL A 70 1.13 5.50 0.47
C VAL A 70 0.37 5.29 -0.84
N VAL A 71 0.90 5.80 -1.96
CA VAL A 71 0.28 5.65 -3.28
C VAL A 71 0.25 4.17 -3.69
N ALA A 72 1.34 3.42 -3.47
CA ALA A 72 1.38 1.98 -3.71
C ALA A 72 0.28 1.25 -2.93
N MET A 73 0.13 1.56 -1.64
CA MET A 73 -0.89 0.93 -0.79
C MET A 73 -2.32 1.32 -1.17
N MET A 74 -2.54 2.57 -1.57
CA MET A 74 -3.85 3.00 -2.08
C MET A 74 -4.24 2.19 -3.31
N ILE A 75 -3.32 2.03 -4.27
CA ILE A 75 -3.59 1.24 -5.47
C ILE A 75 -3.90 -0.21 -5.08
N THR A 76 -3.09 -0.83 -4.22
CA THR A 76 -3.32 -2.19 -3.75
C THR A 76 -4.69 -2.35 -3.07
N SER A 77 -5.08 -1.44 -2.16
CA SER A 77 -6.39 -1.49 -1.48
C SER A 77 -7.56 -1.29 -2.44
N HIS A 78 -7.47 -0.32 -3.35
CA HIS A 78 -8.56 -0.02 -4.27
C HIS A 78 -8.73 -1.09 -5.35
N LEU A 79 -7.64 -1.72 -5.79
CA LEU A 79 -7.69 -2.91 -6.64
C LEU A 79 -8.34 -4.08 -5.93
N GLY A 80 -7.89 -4.39 -4.70
CA GLY A 80 -8.50 -5.43 -3.86
C GLY A 80 -10.00 -5.22 -3.64
N PHE A 81 -10.39 -3.98 -3.28
CA PHE A 81 -11.80 -3.63 -3.12
C PHE A 81 -12.61 -3.82 -4.41
N THR A 82 -12.08 -3.42 -5.55
CA THR A 82 -12.77 -3.53 -6.84
C THR A 82 -12.96 -4.98 -7.24
N ILE A 83 -11.95 -5.82 -7.04
CA ILE A 83 -12.03 -7.26 -7.29
C ILE A 83 -13.05 -7.90 -6.34
N GLY A 84 -12.99 -7.60 -5.04
CA GLY A 84 -13.96 -8.09 -4.07
C GLY A 84 -15.40 -7.65 -4.35
N ALA A 85 -15.59 -6.44 -4.87
CA ALA A 85 -16.90 -5.93 -5.25
C ALA A 85 -17.46 -6.62 -6.51
N LYS A 86 -16.61 -6.87 -7.51
CA LYS A 86 -17.04 -7.41 -8.81
C LYS A 86 -17.12 -8.94 -8.85
N VAL A 87 -16.28 -9.64 -8.09
CA VAL A 87 -16.19 -11.10 -8.08
C VAL A 87 -16.93 -11.67 -6.87
N ILE A 88 -16.49 -11.34 -5.66
CA ILE A 88 -16.95 -12.00 -4.43
C ILE A 88 -18.36 -11.57 -4.02
N ARG A 89 -18.65 -10.26 -4.08
CA ARG A 89 -19.94 -9.71 -3.64
C ARG A 89 -21.01 -9.67 -4.71
N LYS A 90 -20.66 -9.88 -5.98
CA LYS A 90 -21.64 -9.94 -7.06
C LYS A 90 -22.41 -11.27 -7.05
N GLU A 91 -21.79 -12.31 -6.51
CA GLU A 91 -22.37 -13.66 -6.39
C GLU A 91 -23.18 -13.86 -5.09
N LYS A 92 -23.23 -12.87 -4.20
CA LYS A 92 -24.02 -12.88 -2.95
C LYS A 92 -25.20 -11.94 -3.05
#